data_AF-A0A8H3BK21-F1
#
_entry.id   AF-A0A8H3BK21-F1
#
_cell.length_a   1.000
_cell.length_b   1.000
_cell.length_c   1.000
_cell.angle_alpha   90.00
_cell.angle_beta   90.00
_cell.angle_gamma   90.00
#
_symmetry.space_group_name_H-M   'P 1'
#
loop_
_entity.id
_entity.type
_entity.pdbx_description
1 polymer ?
#
loop_
_entity_poly.entity_id
_entity_poly.type
_entity_poly.pdbx_seq_one_letter_code
_entity_poly.pdbx_strand_id
1 'polypeptide(L)' 'MDATANDVPSPYEVRGFPTIYFSPANKKQNPKKYEGGRELSDFISYLKREATNPPVIQEEKPKKKKKAQEDL' A
#
# COMPACT_ATOMS: atom_id res chain seq x y z
N MET A 1 8.72 -5.44 -3.21
CA MET A 1 10.03 -5.70 -3.83
C MET A 1 11.08 -5.59 -2.73
N ASP A 2 11.97 -6.57 -2.61
CA ASP A 2 13.12 -6.49 -1.71
C ASP A 2 14.23 -5.70 -2.42
N ALA A 3 14.41 -4.44 -2.05
CA ALA A 3 15.41 -3.57 -2.68
C ALA A 3 16.85 -3.83 -2.16
N THR A 4 17.06 -4.75 -1.23
CA THR A 4 18.41 -5.19 -0.83
C THR A 4 18.94 -6.29 -1.73
N ALA A 5 18.03 -7.07 -2.33
CA ALA A 5 18.34 -8.23 -3.16
C ALA A 5 18.05 -8.01 -4.66
N ASN A 6 17.58 -6.82 -5.06
CA ASN A 6 17.22 -6.52 -6.44
C ASN A 6 17.68 -5.12 -6.84
N ASP A 7 18.03 -4.96 -8.11
CA ASP A 7 18.33 -3.64 -8.68
C ASP A 7 17.09 -2.75 -8.71
N VAL A 8 17.26 -1.51 -8.28
CA VAL A 8 16.18 -0.50 -8.30
C VAL A 8 16.24 0.23 -9.64
N PRO A 9 15.21 0.13 -10.49
CA PRO A 9 15.22 0.82 -11.78
C PRO A 9 15.09 2.33 -11.59
N SER A 10 15.76 3.12 -12.43
CA SER A 10 15.39 4.53 -12.62
C SER A 10 13.93 4.58 -13.09
N PRO A 11 13.07 5.48 -12.58
CA PRO A 11 13.30 6.70 -11.78
C PRO A 11 13.12 6.54 -10.25
N TYR A 12 13.16 5.32 -9.72
CA TYR A 12 12.92 5.08 -8.29
C TYR A 12 14.22 5.25 -7.49
N GLU A 13 14.15 5.94 -6.35
CA GLU A 13 15.29 6.13 -5.45
C GLU A 13 14.96 5.60 -4.05
N VAL A 14 15.77 4.65 -3.55
CA VAL A 14 15.62 4.12 -2.19
C VAL A 14 16.68 4.75 -1.29
N ARG A 15 16.26 5.70 -0.44
CA ARG A 15 17.15 6.40 0.51
C ARG A 15 17.11 5.82 1.93
N GLY A 16 16.13 4.97 2.21
CA GLY A 16 15.91 4.34 3.51
C GLY A 16 14.75 3.34 3.45
N PHE A 17 14.54 2.58 4.52
CA PHE A 17 13.55 1.50 4.53
C PHE A 17 12.42 1.73 5.53
N PRO A 18 11.16 1.40 5.17
CA PRO A 18 10.67 1.23 3.80
C PRO A 18 10.58 2.56 3.05
N THR A 19 10.83 2.55 1.73
CA THR A 19 10.48 3.63 0.81
C THR A 19 9.31 3.17 -0.07
N ILE A 20 8.22 3.93 -0.11
CA ILE A 20 6.99 3.58 -0.82
C ILE A 20 6.79 4.56 -1.97
N TYR A 21 6.44 4.05 -3.15
CA TYR A 21 6.11 4.85 -4.33
C TYR A 21 4.76 4.46 -4.90
N PHE A 22 4.04 5.44 -5.44
CA PHE A 22 2.83 5.28 -6.23
C PHE A 22 3.14 5.60 -7.70
N SER A 23 2.88 4.66 -8.60
CA SER A 23 3.14 4.80 -10.04
C SER A 23 1.81 4.86 -10.81
N PRO A 24 1.27 6.07 -11.08
CA PRO A 24 -0.05 6.22 -11.70
C PRO A 24 -0.13 5.55 -13.08
N ALA A 25 -1.34 5.26 -13.54
CA ALA A 25 -1.53 4.87 -14.93
C ALA A 25 -1.06 6.02 -15.84
N ASN A 26 -0.42 5.67 -16.97
CA ASN A 26 0.11 6.61 -17.97
C ASN A 26 1.21 7.57 -17.48
N LYS A 27 1.73 7.43 -16.25
CA LYS A 27 2.82 8.26 -15.70
C LYS A 27 3.96 7.43 -15.12
N LYS A 28 4.37 6.38 -15.83
CA LYS A 28 5.38 5.42 -15.34
C LYS A 28 6.78 6.01 -15.14
N GLN A 29 7.12 7.06 -15.89
CA GLN A 29 8.39 7.77 -15.76
C GLN A 29 8.43 8.76 -14.58
N ASN A 30 7.28 9.07 -13.97
CA ASN A 30 7.17 10.04 -12.87
C ASN A 30 6.40 9.42 -11.69
N PRO A 31 6.95 8.37 -11.03
CA PRO A 31 6.33 7.82 -9.83
C PRO A 31 6.39 8.84 -8.69
N LYS A 32 5.31 8.91 -7.91
CA LYS A 32 5.20 9.80 -6.75
C LYS A 32 5.68 9.07 -5.51
N LYS A 33 6.57 9.68 -4.72
CA LYS A 33 6.95 9.15 -3.42
C LYS A 33 5.77 9.29 -2.45
N TYR A 34 5.47 8.22 -1.72
CA TYR A 34 4.42 8.21 -0.70
C TYR A 34 5.00 8.64 0.64
N GLU A 35 4.51 9.77 1.15
CA GLU A 35 4.93 10.38 2.41
C GLU A 35 3.82 10.33 3.48
N GLY A 36 2.74 9.57 3.24
CA GLY A 36 1.63 9.43 4.18
C GLY A 36 1.92 8.47 5.34
N GLY A 37 0.96 8.34 6.24
CA GLY A 37 1.00 7.38 7.35
C GLY A 37 0.99 5.93 6.85
N ARG A 38 1.42 4.99 7.69
CA ARG A 38 1.58 3.57 7.30
C ARG A 38 0.44 2.69 7.79
N GLU A 39 -0.68 3.30 8.16
CA GLU A 39 -1.90 2.60 8.56
C GLU A 39 -2.76 2.27 7.34
N LEU A 40 -3.57 1.21 7.46
CA LEU A 40 -4.47 0.78 6.39
C LEU A 40 -5.39 1.91 5.92
N SER A 41 -5.91 2.71 6.84
CA SER A 41 -6.77 3.85 6.55
C SER A 41 -6.08 4.93 5.70
N ASP A 42 -4.79 5.15 5.92
CA ASP A 42 -4.01 6.16 5.19
C ASP A 42 -3.76 5.72 3.76
N PHE A 43 -3.46 4.44 3.55
CA PHE A 43 -3.33 3.87 2.21
C PHE A 43 -4.65 3.92 1.45
N ILE A 44 -5.76 3.52 2.09
CA ILE A 44 -7.10 3.59 1.49
C ILE A 44 -7.43 5.03 1.08
N SER A 45 -7.22 5.99 1.98
CA SER A 45 -7.50 7.40 1.73
C SER A 45 -6.64 7.97 0.59
N TYR A 46 -5.35 7.59 0.56
CA TYR A 46 -4.45 8.00 -0.51
C TYR A 46 -4.86 7.41 -1.87
N LEU A 47 -5.19 6.12 -1.93
CA LEU A 47 -5.62 5.48 -3.17
C LEU A 47 -6.93 6.09 -3.68
N LYS A 48 -7.90 6.38 -2.81
CA LYS A 48 -9.12 7.10 -3.19
C LYS A 48 -8.85 8.46 -3.82
N ARG A 49 -7.78 9.15 -3.39
CA ARG A 49 -7.40 10.47 -3.91
C ARG A 49 -6.58 10.42 -5.21
N GLU A 50 -5.68 9.45 -5.33
CA GLU A 50 -4.63 9.46 -6.37
C GLU A 50 -4.86 8.43 -7.47
N ALA A 51 -5.75 7.45 -7.28
CA ALA A 51 -6.02 6.42 -8.28
C ALA A 51 -6.58 7.05 -9.57
N THR A 52 -6.04 6.61 -10.71
CA THR A 52 -6.47 7.10 -12.02
C THR A 52 -7.91 6.73 -12.33
N ASN A 53 -8.36 5.57 -11.86
CA ASN A 53 -9.74 5.12 -11.95
C ASN A 53 -10.28 4.90 -10.53
N PRO A 54 -11.60 5.03 -10.30
CA PRO A 54 -12.20 4.77 -8.99
C PRO A 54 -11.80 3.38 -8.44
N PRO A 55 -11.15 3.30 -7.28
CA PRO A 55 -10.69 2.02 -6.74
C PRO A 55 -11.88 1.22 -6.17
N VAL A 56 -11.98 -0.05 -6.54
CA VAL A 56 -12.88 -1.00 -5.89
C VAL A 56 -12.17 -1.57 -4.66
N ILE A 57 -12.58 -1.13 -3.48
CA ILE A 57 -11.96 -1.54 -2.21
C ILE A 57 -12.85 -2.62 -1.58
N GLN A 58 -12.29 -3.81 -1.42
CA GLN A 58 -12.95 -4.88 -0.66
C GLN A 58 -12.77 -4.59 0.83
N GLU A 59 -13.86 -4.31 1.52
CA GLU A 59 -13.85 -4.22 2.98
C GLU A 59 -13.80 -5.64 3.55
N GLU A 60 -12.76 -5.94 4.33
CA GLU A 60 -12.78 -7.17 5.13
C GLU A 60 -13.86 -7.04 6.20
N LYS A 61 -14.96 -7.79 6.04
CA LYS A 61 -15.90 -8.00 7.13
C LYS A 61 -15.15 -8.71 8.26
N PRO A 62 -15.21 -8.21 9.51
CA PRO A 62 -14.51 -8.85 10.62
C PRO A 62 -14.99 -10.29 10.73
N LYS A 63 -14.08 -11.25 10.53
CA LYS A 63 -14.32 -12.65 10.84
C LYS A 63 -14.64 -12.71 12.33
N LYS A 64 -15.90 -12.93 12.70
CA LYS A 64 -16.32 -13.18 14.08
C LYS A 64 -15.41 -14.30 14.62
N LYS A 65 -14.50 -13.97 15.53
CA LYS A 65 -13.78 -14.97 16.32
C LYS A 65 -14.85 -15.84 16.97
N LYS A 66 -14.99 -17.10 16.55
CA LYS A 66 -15.74 -18.08 17.34
C LYS A 66 -15.01 -18.12 18.69
N LYS A 67 -15.68 -17.64 19.74
CA LYS A 67 -15.25 -17.85 21.12
C LYS A 67 -15.00 -19.36 21.25
N ALA A 68 -13.76 -19.75 21.51
CA ALA A 68 -13.51 -21.07 22.08
C ALA A 68 -14.26 -21.06 23.41
N GLN A 69 -15.29 -21.88 23.46
CA GLN A 69 -16.12 -22.14 24.61
C GLN A 69 -15.21 -22.72 25.70
N GLU A 70 -15.27 -22.10 26.87
CA GLU A 70 -14.86 -22.72 28.12
C GLU A 70 -15.54 -24.09 28.21
N ASP A 71 -14.75 -25.16 28.25
CA ASP A 71 -15.21 -26.44 28.77
C ASP A 71 -14.29 -26.81 29.93
N LEU A 72 -15.00 -27.21 30.98
CA LEU A 72 -14.62 -27.50 32.36
C LEU A 72 -13.55 -28.60 32.49
#